data_AF-A0A6A6NU51-F1
#
_entry.id   AF-A0A6A6NU51-F1
#
_cell.length_a   1.000
_cell.length_b   1.000
_cell.length_c   1.000
_cell.angle_alpha   90.00
_cell.angle_beta   90.00
_cell.angle_gamma   90.00
#
_symmetry.space_group_name_H-M   'P 1'
#
loop_
_entity.id
_entity.type
_entity.pdbx_description
1 polymer ?
#
loop_
_entity_poly.entity_id
_entity_poly.type
_entity_poly.pdbx_seq_one_letter_code
_entity_poly.pdbx_strand_id
1 'polypeptide(L)'
;MEVLRFAGRPRTTVQSLKSTFASTRKLACAQTYATHSTLGDSSKGSSSRRQVTVGNDDGRVLWGDLSVREKAARTTQQSFNFLVVIAGIAATGTVAAVLYWDVFSSNSKTHHYGRIVERVKKDPRVEELLGPSNKLHAHGRPQQSRWARNWSIANSRIEKDAIGVEHMYMSFFVSGPLDSGHAHVHLTKRPGQDEFETKLLTLDIRGKERLVLENADGDKTKKTEPGKIFGIRWR
;
A
#
# COMPACT_ATOMS: atom_id res chain seq x y z
N MET A 1 11.32 -56.60 -29.10
CA MET A 1 12.37 -55.69 -29.62
C MET A 1 11.64 -54.45 -30.07
N GLU A 2 11.59 -53.38 -29.29
CA GLU A 2 12.68 -52.42 -29.17
C GLU A 2 12.52 -51.65 -27.85
N VAL A 3 13.62 -51.50 -27.14
CA VAL A 3 13.72 -50.87 -25.82
C VAL A 3 14.41 -49.52 -26.04
N LEU A 4 13.68 -48.42 -25.93
CA LEU A 4 14.23 -47.05 -25.99
C LEU A 4 14.01 -46.39 -24.63
N ARG A 5 14.89 -46.71 -23.68
CA ARG A 5 16.03 -45.89 -23.21
C ARG A 5 15.61 -44.55 -22.63
N PHE A 6 15.47 -44.56 -21.30
CA PHE A 6 15.58 -43.43 -20.39
C PHE A 6 16.83 -42.61 -20.70
N ALA A 7 16.66 -41.36 -21.14
CA ALA A 7 17.72 -40.36 -21.16
C ALA A 7 17.55 -39.44 -19.94
N GLY A 8 18.33 -39.71 -18.88
CA GLY A 8 18.43 -38.86 -17.71
C GLY A 8 19.01 -37.50 -18.10
N ARG A 9 18.27 -36.42 -17.84
CA ARG A 9 18.77 -35.06 -17.99
C ARG A 9 19.76 -34.76 -16.86
N PRO A 10 20.97 -34.26 -17.15
CA PRO A 10 21.91 -33.86 -16.10
C PRO A 10 21.36 -32.65 -15.34
N ARG A 11 21.30 -32.77 -14.00
CA ARG A 11 21.07 -31.67 -13.06
C ARG A 11 22.23 -30.69 -13.19
N THR A 12 21.98 -29.52 -13.76
CA THR A 12 22.91 -28.39 -13.75
C THR A 12 22.92 -27.79 -12.35
N THR A 13 23.92 -28.17 -11.57
CA THR A 13 24.21 -27.60 -10.25
C THR A 13 24.74 -26.18 -10.45
N VAL A 14 23.90 -25.17 -10.19
CA VAL A 14 24.33 -23.77 -10.16
C VAL A 14 25.22 -23.58 -8.93
N GLN A 15 26.53 -23.50 -9.17
CA GLN A 15 27.51 -23.22 -8.12
C GLN A 15 27.34 -21.77 -7.65
N SER A 16 26.96 -21.63 -6.39
CA SER A 16 26.93 -20.38 -5.64
C SER A 16 28.34 -19.81 -5.53
N LEU A 17 28.63 -18.75 -6.28
CA LEU A 17 29.82 -17.94 -6.11
C LEU A 17 29.71 -17.21 -4.77
N LYS A 18 30.42 -17.74 -3.77
CA LYS A 18 30.62 -17.06 -2.48
C LYS A 18 31.45 -15.81 -2.73
N SER A 19 30.78 -14.67 -2.74
CA SER A 19 31.37 -13.33 -2.72
C SER A 19 32.27 -13.20 -1.49
N THR A 20 33.57 -13.28 -1.70
CA THR A 20 34.60 -12.93 -0.72
C THR A 20 34.51 -11.44 -0.44
N PHE A 21 34.04 -11.07 0.75
CA PHE A 21 34.16 -9.69 1.24
C PHE A 21 35.64 -9.37 1.42
N ALA A 22 36.20 -8.61 0.48
CA ALA A 22 37.51 -8.03 0.62
C ALA A 22 37.47 -7.02 1.78
N SER A 23 38.11 -7.38 2.89
CA SER A 23 38.37 -6.52 4.03
C SER A 23 39.20 -5.31 3.56
N THR A 24 38.54 -4.17 3.39
CA THR A 24 39.19 -2.89 3.15
C THR A 24 39.96 -2.53 4.41
N ARG A 25 41.28 -2.71 4.35
CA ARG A 25 42.22 -2.19 5.34
C ARG A 25 41.99 -0.69 5.46
N LYS A 26 41.50 -0.25 6.61
CA LYS A 26 41.53 1.16 7.01
C LYS A 26 43.00 1.55 7.13
N LEU A 27 43.54 2.20 6.09
CA LEU A 27 44.75 2.99 6.23
C LEU A 27 44.38 4.16 7.13
N ALA A 28 44.70 4.03 8.42
CA ALA A 28 44.76 5.16 9.32
C ALA A 28 45.91 6.05 8.83
N CYS A 29 45.59 7.01 7.96
CA CYS A 29 46.48 8.12 7.70
C CYS A 29 46.53 8.93 9.00
N ALA A 30 47.59 8.75 9.77
CA ALA A 30 47.90 9.62 10.88
C ALA A 30 48.03 11.04 10.29
N GLN A 31 47.05 11.90 10.58
CA GLN A 31 47.19 13.32 10.32
C GLN A 31 48.29 13.83 11.27
N THR A 32 49.53 13.82 10.80
CA THR A 32 50.57 14.65 11.37
C THR A 32 50.14 16.10 11.19
N TYR A 33 49.69 16.72 12.29
CA TYR A 33 49.55 18.16 12.38
C TYR A 33 50.96 18.77 12.29
N ALA A 34 51.38 19.09 11.08
CA ALA A 34 52.55 19.91 10.85
C ALA A 34 52.20 21.36 11.21
N THR A 35 52.48 21.76 12.45
CA THR A 35 52.54 23.18 12.81
C THR A 35 53.76 23.78 12.13
N HIS A 36 53.56 24.42 10.97
CA HIS A 36 54.60 25.25 10.38
C HIS A 36 54.70 26.54 11.20
N SER A 37 55.63 26.57 12.15
CA SER A 37 56.14 27.82 12.69
C SER A 37 57.10 28.41 11.66
N THR A 38 56.59 29.15 10.68
CA THR A 38 57.43 29.97 9.80
C THR A 38 57.84 31.22 10.56
N LEU A 39 58.96 31.12 11.28
CA LEU A 39 59.74 32.29 11.69
C LEU A 39 60.53 32.77 10.47
N GLY A 40 60.19 33.98 10.02
CA GLY A 40 61.06 34.88 9.25
C GLY A 40 61.51 34.40 7.88
N ASP A 41 60.80 34.83 6.83
CA ASP A 41 61.51 35.43 5.69
C ASP A 41 60.59 36.44 4.98
N SER A 42 61.03 37.68 4.98
CA SER A 42 60.39 38.81 4.31
C SER A 42 60.71 38.74 2.82
N SER A 43 59.92 37.99 2.06
CA SER A 43 59.84 38.16 0.60
C SER A 43 58.40 38.51 0.21
N LYS A 44 58.22 39.75 -0.27
CA LYS A 44 57.00 40.23 -0.92
C LYS A 44 56.82 39.46 -2.23
N GLY A 45 56.27 38.25 -2.15
CA GLY A 45 55.68 37.53 -3.26
C GLY A 45 54.17 37.45 -3.01
N SER A 46 53.38 38.15 -3.83
CA SER A 46 51.92 38.05 -3.81
C SER A 46 51.50 36.60 -4.04
N SER A 47 51.28 35.85 -2.95
CA SER A 47 50.64 34.54 -3.01
C SER A 47 49.18 34.79 -3.38
N SER A 48 48.89 34.70 -4.68
CA SER A 48 47.53 34.81 -5.20
C SER A 48 46.67 33.75 -4.51
N ARG A 49 45.84 34.19 -3.56
CA ARG A 49 44.90 33.33 -2.82
C ARG A 49 44.09 32.54 -3.84
N ARG A 50 44.21 31.20 -3.81
CA ARG A 50 43.41 30.33 -4.68
C ARG A 50 41.93 30.52 -4.37
N GLN A 51 41.17 30.89 -5.40
CA GLN A 51 39.73 31.07 -5.29
C GLN A 51 39.07 29.74 -4.90
N VAL A 52 38.25 29.77 -3.85
CA VAL A 52 37.56 28.59 -3.31
C VAL A 52 36.37 28.26 -4.22
N THR A 53 36.41 27.10 -4.87
CA THR A 53 35.31 26.60 -5.71
C THR A 53 34.68 25.37 -5.06
N VAL A 54 33.49 24.98 -5.53
CA VAL A 54 32.70 23.86 -4.99
C VAL A 54 33.49 22.53 -4.92
N GLY A 55 34.53 22.36 -5.74
CA GLY A 55 35.35 21.14 -5.77
C GLY A 55 36.71 21.21 -5.06
N ASN A 56 37.14 22.38 -4.58
CA ASN A 56 38.50 22.62 -4.06
C ASN A 56 38.52 23.21 -2.64
N ASP A 57 37.43 23.03 -1.89
CA ASP A 57 37.29 23.60 -0.55
C ASP A 57 37.86 22.68 0.55
N ASP A 58 39.04 23.04 1.06
CA ASP A 58 39.76 22.32 2.13
C ASP A 58 39.39 22.76 3.55
N GLY A 59 38.45 23.70 3.74
CA GLY A 59 38.02 24.16 5.06
C GLY A 59 39.02 25.06 5.82
N ARG A 60 40.26 25.22 5.33
CA ARG A 60 41.34 25.99 5.99
C ARG A 60 41.12 27.50 6.01
N VAL A 61 40.31 28.05 5.10
CA VAL A 61 40.02 29.49 5.03
C VAL A 61 38.81 29.84 5.90
N LEU A 62 39.01 30.80 6.81
CA LEU A 62 38.01 31.31 7.74
C LEU A 62 36.83 31.96 7.01
N TRP A 63 35.61 31.74 7.52
CA TRP A 63 34.36 32.20 6.89
C TRP A 63 34.30 33.71 6.61
N GLY A 64 34.94 34.53 7.45
CA GLY A 64 34.98 36.00 7.29
C GLY A 64 35.74 36.47 6.06
N ASP A 65 36.68 35.65 5.58
CA ASP A 65 37.64 36.00 4.53
C ASP A 65 37.24 35.53 3.13
N LEU A 66 36.15 34.76 3.01
CA LEU A 66 35.63 34.28 1.73
C LEU A 66 34.83 35.39 1.04
N SER A 67 35.01 35.51 -0.27
CA SER A 67 34.12 36.32 -1.10
C SER A 67 32.69 35.75 -1.12
N VAL A 68 31.70 36.58 -1.43
CA VAL A 68 30.27 36.19 -1.44
C VAL A 68 30.03 34.95 -2.32
N ARG A 69 30.74 34.83 -3.44
CA ARG A 69 30.66 33.69 -4.36
C ARG A 69 31.26 32.40 -3.79
N GLU A 70 32.35 32.50 -3.02
CA GLU A 70 33.01 31.36 -2.37
C GLU A 70 32.19 30.86 -1.17
N LYS A 71 31.56 31.77 -0.41
CA LYS A 71 30.61 31.39 0.65
C LYS A 71 29.42 30.63 0.08
N ALA A 72 28.89 31.08 -1.05
CA ALA A 72 27.82 30.39 -1.76
C ALA A 72 28.26 28.98 -2.18
N ALA A 73 29.45 28.83 -2.77
CA ALA A 73 30.00 27.54 -3.17
C ALA A 73 30.15 26.54 -2.00
N ARG A 74 30.73 26.98 -0.86
CA ARG A 74 30.85 26.16 0.36
C ARG A 74 29.47 25.79 0.93
N THR A 75 28.53 26.73 0.93
CA THR A 75 27.15 26.50 1.39
C THR A 75 26.43 25.49 0.50
N THR A 76 26.60 25.55 -0.81
CA THR A 76 26.00 24.61 -1.77
C THR A 76 26.54 23.19 -1.57
N GLN A 77 27.84 23.03 -1.33
CA GLN A 77 28.44 21.73 -1.06
C GLN A 77 27.92 21.12 0.25
N GLN A 78 27.75 21.95 1.28
CA GLN A 78 27.21 21.53 2.56
C GLN A 78 25.70 21.22 2.50
N SER A 79 24.93 21.97 1.71
CA SER A 79 23.47 21.84 1.65
C SER A 79 22.97 20.78 0.67
N PHE A 80 23.78 20.36 -0.31
CA PHE A 80 23.37 19.37 -1.31
C PHE A 80 23.07 18.00 -0.69
N ASN A 81 23.90 17.50 0.22
CA ASN A 81 23.66 16.23 0.91
C ASN A 81 22.37 16.28 1.74
N PHE A 82 22.12 17.41 2.40
CA PHE A 82 20.89 17.61 3.17
C PHE A 82 19.65 17.65 2.27
N LEU A 83 19.76 18.29 1.09
CA LEU A 83 18.71 18.30 0.08
C LEU A 83 18.38 16.89 -0.42
N VAL A 84 19.40 16.05 -0.67
CA VAL A 84 19.21 14.65 -1.07
C VAL A 84 18.49 13.87 0.03
N VAL A 85 18.84 14.08 1.31
CA VAL A 85 18.17 13.44 2.45
C VAL A 85 16.70 13.87 2.54
N ILE A 86 16.41 15.17 2.44
CA ILE A 86 15.02 15.68 2.42
C ILE A 86 14.25 15.09 1.24
N ALA A 87 14.85 15.05 0.05
CA ALA A 87 14.20 14.49 -1.14
C ALA A 87 13.86 13.00 -0.94
N GLY A 88 14.75 12.22 -0.33
CA GLY A 88 14.49 10.82 0.03
C GLY A 88 13.35 10.65 1.03
N ILE A 89 13.30 11.50 2.06
CA ILE A 89 12.21 11.49 3.06
C ILE A 89 10.88 11.87 2.41
N ALA A 90 10.87 12.91 1.55
CA ALA A 90 9.68 13.34 0.85
C ALA A 90 9.14 12.24 -0.07
N ALA A 91 9.99 11.64 -0.91
CA ALA A 91 9.60 10.55 -1.80
C ALA A 91 9.05 9.34 -1.04
N THR A 92 9.71 8.95 0.05
CA THR A 92 9.26 7.83 0.90
C THR A 92 7.93 8.15 1.58
N GLY A 93 7.77 9.38 2.10
CA GLY A 93 6.53 9.86 2.69
C GLY A 93 5.37 9.89 1.71
N THR A 94 5.61 10.30 0.46
CA THR A 94 4.58 10.30 -0.60
C THR A 94 4.09 8.88 -0.89
N VAL A 95 4.99 7.92 -1.08
CA VAL A 95 4.60 6.52 -1.35
C VAL A 95 3.83 5.94 -0.15
N ALA A 96 4.31 6.18 1.07
CA ALA A 96 3.63 5.73 2.28
C ALA A 96 2.23 6.36 2.42
N ALA A 97 2.07 7.63 2.08
CA ALA A 97 0.77 8.31 2.10
C ALA A 97 -0.21 7.69 1.10
N VAL A 98 0.23 7.44 -0.15
CA VAL A 98 -0.63 6.81 -1.16
C VAL A 98 -1.07 5.41 -0.70
N LEU A 99 -0.15 4.59 -0.20
CA LEU A 99 -0.48 3.27 0.32
C LEU A 99 -1.43 3.33 1.52
N TYR A 100 -1.27 4.33 2.40
CA TYR A 100 -2.17 4.54 3.53
C TYR A 100 -3.60 4.82 3.06
N TRP A 101 -3.76 5.69 2.06
CA TRP A 101 -5.08 6.07 1.57
C TRP A 101 -5.78 4.94 0.80
N ASP A 102 -5.02 4.16 0.02
CA ASP A 102 -5.60 3.08 -0.79
C ASP A 102 -5.88 1.80 0.01
N VAL A 103 -5.00 1.43 0.95
CA VAL A 103 -5.06 0.12 1.63
C VAL A 103 -5.57 0.23 3.06
N PHE A 104 -5.01 1.16 3.83
CA PHE A 104 -5.22 1.24 5.28
C PHE A 104 -6.36 2.17 5.69
N SER A 105 -6.85 3.02 4.78
CA SER A 105 -8.02 3.84 5.02
C SER A 105 -9.22 2.97 5.37
N SER A 106 -10.02 3.41 6.34
CA SER A 106 -11.30 2.79 6.70
C SER A 106 -12.29 2.73 5.53
N ASN A 107 -12.09 3.57 4.51
CA ASN A 107 -12.87 3.60 3.28
C ASN A 107 -12.35 2.62 2.20
N SER A 108 -11.29 1.85 2.47
CA SER A 108 -10.72 0.95 1.46
C SER A 108 -11.63 -0.23 1.18
N LYS A 109 -11.59 -0.70 -0.08
CA LYS A 109 -12.36 -1.89 -0.54
C LYS A 109 -12.05 -3.12 0.31
N THR A 110 -10.78 -3.30 0.67
CA THR A 110 -10.30 -4.44 1.45
C THR A 110 -10.83 -4.41 2.89
N HIS A 111 -10.89 -3.22 3.50
CA HIS A 111 -11.44 -3.06 4.85
C HIS A 111 -12.93 -3.41 4.90
N HIS A 112 -13.70 -2.92 3.91
CA HIS A 112 -15.11 -3.29 3.77
C HIS A 112 -15.29 -4.78 3.47
N TYR A 113 -14.44 -5.38 2.62
CA TYR A 113 -14.47 -6.83 2.37
C TYR A 113 -14.31 -7.64 3.66
N GLY A 114 -13.31 -7.34 4.48
CA GLY A 114 -13.09 -8.04 5.76
C GLY A 114 -14.31 -7.94 6.68
N ARG A 115 -14.85 -6.74 6.87
CA ARG A 115 -16.05 -6.50 7.70
C ARG A 115 -17.27 -7.27 7.19
N ILE A 116 -17.51 -7.28 5.88
CA ILE A 116 -18.66 -7.99 5.31
C ILE A 116 -18.48 -9.50 5.43
N VAL A 117 -17.28 -10.04 5.20
CA VAL A 117 -16.99 -11.46 5.39
C VAL A 117 -17.23 -11.88 6.84
N GLU A 118 -16.81 -11.07 7.81
CA GLU A 118 -17.11 -11.34 9.21
C GLU A 118 -18.61 -11.33 9.52
N ARG A 119 -19.38 -10.40 8.93
CA ARG A 119 -20.85 -10.36 9.08
C ARG A 119 -21.49 -11.62 8.52
N VAL A 120 -21.10 -12.04 7.31
CA VAL A 120 -21.60 -13.27 6.67
C VAL A 120 -21.29 -14.50 7.52
N LYS A 121 -20.09 -14.58 8.10
CA LYS A 121 -19.69 -15.72 8.96
C LYS A 121 -20.39 -15.76 10.32
N LYS A 122 -20.82 -14.61 10.84
CA LYS A 122 -21.51 -14.48 12.13
C LYS A 122 -23.01 -14.76 12.03
N ASP A 123 -23.58 -14.76 10.83
CA ASP A 123 -25.02 -15.00 10.66
C ASP A 123 -25.34 -16.50 10.80
N PRO A 124 -26.22 -16.89 11.75
CA PRO A 124 -26.57 -18.29 11.98
C PRO A 124 -27.24 -18.94 10.77
N ARG A 125 -27.94 -18.16 9.92
CA ARG A 125 -28.58 -18.68 8.70
C ARG A 125 -27.55 -19.15 7.69
N VAL A 126 -26.39 -18.50 7.64
CA VAL A 126 -25.28 -18.90 6.75
C VAL A 126 -24.59 -20.13 7.31
N GLU A 127 -24.43 -20.19 8.63
CA GLU A 127 -23.82 -21.33 9.32
C GLU A 127 -24.63 -22.63 9.12
N GLU A 128 -25.97 -22.55 9.19
CA GLU A 128 -26.83 -23.70 8.93
C GLU A 128 -26.71 -24.23 7.49
N LEU A 129 -26.53 -23.32 6.52
CA LEU A 129 -26.57 -23.69 5.10
C LEU A 129 -25.23 -24.04 4.49
N LEU A 130 -24.14 -23.38 4.91
CA LEU A 130 -22.78 -23.61 4.38
C LEU A 130 -21.92 -24.43 5.36
N GLY A 131 -22.30 -24.49 6.63
CA GLY A 131 -21.59 -25.22 7.69
C GLY A 131 -20.89 -24.29 8.69
N PRO A 132 -20.12 -24.85 9.64
CA PRO A 132 -19.58 -24.11 10.77
C PRO A 132 -18.71 -22.93 10.33
N SER A 133 -18.89 -21.79 11.00
CA SER A 133 -18.23 -20.51 10.70
C SER A 133 -16.69 -20.59 10.56
N ASN A 134 -16.06 -21.47 11.35
CA ASN A 134 -14.61 -21.71 11.34
C ASN A 134 -14.08 -22.32 10.03
N LYS A 135 -14.92 -23.02 9.27
CA LYS A 135 -14.56 -23.66 7.99
C LYS A 135 -15.03 -22.86 6.78
N LEU A 136 -15.60 -21.67 6.98
CA LEU A 136 -16.04 -20.80 5.89
C LEU A 136 -14.86 -20.01 5.32
N HIS A 137 -14.65 -20.15 4.02
CA HIS A 137 -13.62 -19.45 3.26
C HIS A 137 -14.25 -18.51 2.23
N ALA A 138 -14.02 -17.21 2.40
CA ALA A 138 -14.37 -16.21 1.40
C ALA A 138 -13.20 -16.03 0.43
N HIS A 139 -13.50 -16.04 -0.87
CA HIS A 139 -12.52 -15.88 -1.93
C HIS A 139 -13.11 -15.09 -3.10
N GLY A 140 -12.24 -14.55 -3.95
CA GLY A 140 -12.65 -13.91 -5.20
C GLY A 140 -13.30 -14.90 -6.17
N ARG A 141 -13.80 -14.39 -7.30
CA ARG A 141 -14.42 -15.23 -8.34
C ARG A 141 -13.46 -16.36 -8.77
N PRO A 142 -13.88 -17.64 -8.74
CA PRO A 142 -13.08 -18.72 -9.28
C PRO A 142 -12.95 -18.49 -10.78
N GLN A 143 -11.70 -18.42 -11.25
CA GLN A 143 -11.40 -18.16 -12.64
C GLN A 143 -10.60 -19.31 -13.23
N GLN A 144 -11.08 -19.84 -14.36
CA GLN A 144 -10.52 -21.01 -15.03
C GLN A 144 -9.17 -20.66 -15.69
N SER A 145 -9.05 -19.45 -16.23
CA SER A 145 -7.80 -18.97 -16.83
C SER A 145 -6.75 -18.62 -15.77
N ARG A 146 -5.54 -19.16 -15.91
CA ARG A 146 -4.37 -18.84 -15.08
C ARG A 146 -4.04 -17.34 -15.09
N TRP A 147 -4.20 -16.69 -16.25
CA TRP A 147 -3.92 -15.26 -16.41
C TRP A 147 -4.93 -14.40 -15.64
N ALA A 148 -6.22 -14.71 -15.78
CA ALA A 148 -7.27 -13.89 -15.18
C ALA A 148 -7.40 -14.08 -13.66
N ARG A 149 -6.88 -15.17 -13.08
CA ARG A 149 -6.74 -15.33 -11.61
C ARG A 149 -5.80 -14.31 -10.98
N ASN A 150 -4.80 -13.82 -11.71
CA ASN A 150 -3.81 -12.88 -11.17
C ASN A 150 -4.25 -11.41 -11.28
N TRP A 151 -5.32 -11.10 -12.02
CA TRP A 151 -5.66 -9.72 -12.36
C TRP A 151 -6.71 -9.09 -11.43
N SER A 152 -7.70 -9.85 -10.94
CA SER A 152 -8.83 -9.25 -10.21
C SER A 152 -9.26 -10.11 -9.02
N ILE A 153 -8.85 -9.69 -7.81
CA ILE A 153 -9.10 -10.43 -6.56
C ILE A 153 -10.53 -10.17 -6.03
N ALA A 154 -11.21 -9.10 -6.46
CA ALA A 154 -12.63 -8.86 -6.20
C ALA A 154 -13.24 -8.01 -7.31
N ASN A 155 -14.41 -8.38 -7.83
CA ASN A 155 -15.16 -7.51 -8.73
C ASN A 155 -15.81 -6.39 -7.89
N SER A 156 -15.00 -5.38 -7.59
CA SER A 156 -15.40 -4.19 -6.85
C SER A 156 -15.53 -3.02 -7.82
N ARG A 157 -16.72 -2.45 -7.95
CA ARG A 157 -16.98 -1.27 -8.78
C ARG A 157 -17.48 -0.14 -7.89
N ILE A 158 -16.92 1.04 -8.07
CA ILE A 158 -17.40 2.27 -7.40
C ILE A 158 -18.03 3.13 -8.49
N GLU A 159 -19.26 3.55 -8.25
CA GLU A 159 -20.05 4.42 -9.10
C GLU A 159 -20.46 5.64 -8.30
N LYS A 160 -20.51 6.80 -8.93
CA LYS A 160 -21.02 8.01 -8.30
C LYS A 160 -22.31 8.39 -9.00
N ASP A 161 -23.37 8.52 -8.23
CA ASP A 161 -24.66 9.00 -8.71
C ASP A 161 -24.61 10.50 -9.02
N ALA A 162 -25.55 10.98 -9.82
CA ALA A 162 -25.71 12.40 -10.13
C ALA A 162 -25.96 13.27 -8.88
N ILE A 163 -26.55 12.69 -7.83
CA ILE A 163 -26.80 13.34 -6.53
C ILE A 163 -25.52 13.40 -5.67
N GLY A 164 -24.44 12.74 -6.09
CA GLY A 164 -23.18 12.67 -5.37
C GLY A 164 -23.11 11.55 -4.32
N VAL A 165 -24.02 10.58 -4.38
CA VAL A 165 -23.95 9.35 -3.57
C VAL A 165 -22.98 8.39 -4.23
N GLU A 166 -22.01 7.87 -3.47
CA GLU A 166 -21.10 6.85 -3.99
C GLU A 166 -21.66 5.46 -3.70
N HIS A 167 -21.75 4.64 -4.74
CA HIS A 167 -22.19 3.25 -4.68
C HIS A 167 -21.00 2.34 -4.90
N MET A 168 -20.72 1.48 -3.93
CA MET A 168 -19.71 0.45 -4.04
C MET A 168 -20.38 -0.92 -4.14
N TYR A 169 -20.25 -1.55 -5.29
CA TYR A 169 -20.68 -2.91 -5.54
C TYR A 169 -19.51 -3.85 -5.35
N MET A 170 -19.72 -4.92 -4.59
CA MET A 170 -18.73 -5.96 -4.40
C MET A 170 -19.39 -7.32 -4.47
N SER A 171 -18.71 -8.27 -5.11
CA SER A 171 -19.17 -9.66 -5.16
C SER A 171 -18.01 -10.60 -4.88
N PHE A 172 -18.28 -11.63 -4.08
CA PHE A 172 -17.30 -12.64 -3.69
C PHE A 172 -17.95 -13.98 -3.42
N PHE A 173 -17.17 -15.05 -3.50
CA PHE A 173 -17.64 -16.40 -3.26
C PHE A 173 -17.33 -16.82 -1.83
N VAL A 174 -18.25 -17.56 -1.23
CA VAL A 174 -18.10 -18.16 0.10
C VAL A 174 -18.21 -19.66 -0.06
N SER A 175 -17.15 -20.38 0.29
CA SER A 175 -17.15 -21.84 0.33
C SER A 175 -17.22 -22.30 1.77
N GLY A 176 -18.13 -23.22 2.05
CA GLY A 176 -18.14 -24.01 3.27
C GLY A 176 -17.97 -25.50 2.98
N PRO A 177 -17.93 -26.34 4.04
CA PRO A 177 -17.87 -27.79 3.90
C PRO A 177 -19.16 -28.42 3.33
N LEU A 178 -20.32 -27.77 3.51
CA LEU A 178 -21.60 -28.28 3.01
C LEU A 178 -21.88 -27.80 1.59
N ASP A 179 -21.74 -26.50 1.36
CA ASP A 179 -22.09 -25.87 0.09
C ASP A 179 -21.26 -24.59 -0.14
N SER A 180 -21.41 -24.02 -1.34
CA SER A 180 -20.81 -22.76 -1.74
C SER A 180 -21.89 -21.78 -2.19
N GLY A 181 -21.65 -20.49 -1.93
CA GLY A 181 -22.55 -19.41 -2.30
C GLY A 181 -21.81 -18.22 -2.90
N HIS A 182 -22.58 -17.36 -3.57
CA HIS A 182 -22.11 -16.11 -4.14
C HIS A 182 -22.74 -14.95 -3.37
N ALA A 183 -21.91 -14.13 -2.73
CA ALA A 183 -22.35 -12.97 -1.98
C ALA A 183 -22.33 -11.73 -2.87
N HIS A 184 -23.43 -10.98 -2.86
CA HIS A 184 -23.58 -9.69 -3.49
C HIS A 184 -23.77 -8.61 -2.44
N VAL A 185 -22.92 -7.58 -2.50
CA VAL A 185 -22.87 -6.47 -1.55
C VAL A 185 -23.07 -5.16 -2.29
N HIS A 186 -23.97 -4.33 -1.75
CA HIS A 186 -24.15 -2.95 -2.14
C HIS A 186 -23.91 -2.06 -0.94
N LEU A 187 -22.86 -1.26 -1.04
CA LEU A 187 -22.45 -0.27 -0.06
C LEU A 187 -22.73 1.11 -0.64
N THR A 188 -23.12 2.05 0.22
CA THR A 188 -23.34 3.44 -0.21
C THR A 188 -22.77 4.43 0.77
N LYS A 189 -22.22 5.51 0.23
CA LYS A 189 -21.71 6.65 0.99
C LYS A 189 -22.46 7.90 0.55
N ARG A 190 -23.18 8.53 1.48
CA ARG A 190 -23.89 9.78 1.20
C ARG A 190 -22.90 10.94 1.12
N PRO A 191 -23.19 12.00 0.34
CA PRO A 191 -22.39 13.22 0.40
C PRO A 191 -22.42 13.79 1.82
N GLY A 192 -21.25 13.93 2.44
CA GLY A 192 -21.09 14.38 3.82
C GLY A 192 -20.91 13.27 4.87
N GLN A 193 -21.13 12.00 4.51
CA GLN A 193 -20.70 10.87 5.34
C GLN A 193 -19.28 10.47 4.93
N ASP A 194 -18.44 10.09 5.90
CA ASP A 194 -17.10 9.58 5.62
C ASP A 194 -17.03 8.05 5.55
N GLU A 195 -18.07 7.32 5.92
CA GLU A 195 -18.05 5.85 5.92
C GLU A 195 -19.11 5.27 4.98
N PHE A 196 -18.79 4.13 4.35
CA PHE A 196 -19.78 3.39 3.56
C PHE A 196 -20.72 2.59 4.46
N GLU A 197 -22.02 2.81 4.29
CA GLU A 197 -23.09 2.04 4.91
C GLU A 197 -23.47 0.85 4.03
N THR A 198 -23.74 -0.30 4.65
CA THR A 198 -24.21 -1.50 3.92
C THR A 198 -25.70 -1.35 3.65
N LYS A 199 -26.08 -1.20 2.38
CA LYS A 199 -27.49 -1.11 2.00
C LYS A 199 -28.11 -2.49 1.80
N LEU A 200 -27.40 -3.33 1.06
CA LEU A 200 -27.89 -4.66 0.70
C LEU A 200 -26.74 -5.66 0.80
N LEU A 201 -26.94 -6.69 1.60
CA LEU A 201 -26.08 -7.86 1.66
C LEU A 201 -26.93 -9.10 1.40
N THR A 202 -26.57 -9.82 0.36
CA THR A 202 -27.31 -11.00 -0.08
C THR A 202 -26.36 -12.15 -0.40
N LEU A 203 -26.82 -13.37 -0.16
CA LEU A 203 -26.07 -14.59 -0.39
C LEU A 203 -26.92 -15.55 -1.23
N ASP A 204 -26.44 -15.84 -2.43
CA ASP A 204 -27.06 -16.79 -3.36
C ASP A 204 -26.40 -18.15 -3.18
N ILE A 205 -27.15 -19.14 -2.72
CA ILE A 205 -26.69 -20.51 -2.56
C ILE A 205 -27.33 -21.37 -3.63
N ARG A 206 -26.56 -22.29 -4.22
CA ARG A 206 -27.05 -23.11 -5.32
C ARG A 206 -28.20 -24.01 -4.85
N GLY A 207 -29.37 -23.86 -5.48
CA GLY A 207 -30.54 -24.70 -5.17
C GLY A 207 -31.32 -24.27 -3.93
N LYS A 208 -31.01 -23.12 -3.34
CA LYS A 208 -31.77 -22.51 -2.24
C LYS A 208 -32.22 -21.11 -2.63
N GLU A 209 -33.20 -20.58 -1.90
CA GLU A 209 -33.63 -19.19 -2.09
C GLU A 209 -32.49 -18.22 -1.70
N ARG A 210 -32.42 -17.09 -2.41
CA ARG A 210 -31.48 -16.01 -2.11
C ARG A 210 -31.71 -15.50 -0.69
N LEU A 211 -30.68 -15.63 0.15
CA LEU A 211 -30.74 -15.11 1.50
C LEU A 211 -30.42 -13.63 1.51
N VAL A 212 -31.33 -12.83 2.07
CA VAL A 212 -31.11 -11.41 2.37
C VAL A 212 -30.64 -11.31 3.82
N LEU A 213 -29.37 -10.95 4.00
CA LEU A 213 -28.71 -10.84 5.31
C LEU A 213 -28.94 -9.45 5.90
N GLU A 214 -28.79 -8.40 5.07
CA GLU A 214 -28.95 -7.01 5.48
C GLU A 214 -29.69 -6.26 4.36
N ASN A 215 -30.75 -5.53 4.71
CA ASN A 215 -31.48 -4.68 3.77
C ASN A 215 -31.92 -3.39 4.48
N ALA A 216 -31.08 -2.36 4.41
CA ALA A 216 -31.28 -1.09 5.11
C ALA A 216 -32.50 -0.31 4.60
N ASP A 217 -32.95 -0.55 3.36
CA ASP A 217 -34.11 0.14 2.79
C ASP A 217 -35.43 -0.57 3.18
N GLY A 218 -35.42 -1.91 3.25
CA GLY A 218 -36.58 -2.70 3.70
C GLY A 218 -36.92 -2.53 5.18
N ASP A 219 -35.94 -2.22 6.03
CA ASP A 219 -36.20 -2.00 7.46
C ASP A 219 -36.78 -0.60 7.75
N LYS A 220 -36.48 0.38 6.89
CA LYS A 220 -37.06 1.72 6.98
C LYS A 220 -38.55 1.71 6.63
N THR A 221 -38.93 0.95 5.61
CA THR A 221 -40.35 0.85 5.20
C THR A 221 -41.21 0.18 6.26
N LYS A 222 -40.69 -0.80 7.00
CA LYS A 222 -41.44 -1.47 8.10
C LYS A 222 -41.73 -0.56 9.30
N LYS A 223 -40.89 0.46 9.54
CA LYS A 223 -41.10 1.43 10.63
C LYS A 223 -42.09 2.53 10.27
N THR A 224 -42.33 2.76 8.98
CA THR A 224 -43.24 3.78 8.46
C THR A 224 -44.48 3.11 7.85
N GLU A 225 -45.11 2.18 8.58
CA GLU A 225 -46.51 1.86 8.25
C GLU A 225 -47.40 2.93 8.90
N PRO A 226 -48.17 3.72 8.14
CA PRO A 226 -49.08 4.70 8.70
C PRO A 226 -50.07 3.95 9.61
N GLY A 227 -50.10 4.36 10.88
CA GLY A 227 -50.88 3.71 11.93
C GLY A 227 -52.33 3.52 11.49
N LYS A 228 -52.81 2.28 11.56
CA LYS A 228 -54.21 1.93 11.31
C LYS A 228 -55.04 2.42 12.49
N ILE A 229 -55.58 3.63 12.39
CA ILE A 229 -56.53 4.16 13.36
C ILE A 229 -57.93 3.98 12.76
N PHE A 230 -58.80 3.23 13.45
CA PHE A 230 -60.20 3.00 13.06
C PHE A 230 -60.45 2.34 11.69
N GLY A 231 -59.64 1.35 11.29
CA GLY A 231 -59.90 0.56 10.09
C GLY A 231 -59.62 1.27 8.76
N ILE A 232 -59.24 2.55 8.79
CA ILE A 232 -58.89 3.34 7.60
C ILE A 232 -57.37 3.39 7.48
N ARG A 233 -56.84 3.04 6.30
CA ARG A 233 -55.42 3.22 5.96
C ARG A 233 -55.28 4.58 5.29
N TRP A 234 -54.67 5.53 5.98
CA TRP A 234 -54.23 6.79 5.37
C TRP A 234 -52.94 6.50 4.60
N ARG A 235 -52.97 6.72 3.29
CA ARG A 235 -51.83 6.53 2.37
C ARG A 235 -51.20 7.87 2.07
#